data_AF-A0AAV7L1F2-F1
#
_entry.id   AF-A0AAV7L1F2-F1
#
_cell.length_a   1.000
_cell.length_b   1.000
_cell.length_c   1.000
_cell.angle_alpha   90.00
_cell.angle_beta   90.00
_cell.angle_gamma   90.00
#
_symmetry.space_group_name_H-M   'P 1'
#
loop_
_entity.id
_entity.type
_entity.pdbx_description
1 polymer ?
#
loop_
_entity_poly.entity_id
_entity_poly.type
_entity_poly.pdbx_seq_one_letter_code
_entity_poly.pdbx_strand_id
1 'polypeptide(L)'
;MLQCPVFYKSIPGHPEIKLKRSIKTTNLEVLEAGVICKKEFDFLTPVHTRIPIIYGLPKIHKDASNPPMLPIVSTIGSAIEPLSKYVDTFLKPMVALLPSYIRDTGHFISKIEGLQYRPDGEYLVTMDLESLYTNIPQQEAIDVVALYLNRRGDDPALSFILKCLETVLFNNYFDFNGKMYHQIKGVSMGAACAPSVANLYVGAFEDKFIYNKMAPFYENVQAYSRFIDDVFFIWKGSEDQLLEFYSWLNLCDSNLRFTIKYDHHLVEFLDVYIKHYQGHLLMTL
;
A
#
# COMPACT_ATOMS: atom_id res chain seq x y z
N MET A 1 -17.38 -10.93 7.26
CA MET A 1 -16.11 -10.69 6.52
C MET A 1 -15.92 -11.66 5.35
N LEU A 2 -15.71 -12.97 5.58
CA LEU A 2 -15.47 -13.96 4.50
C LEU A 2 -16.69 -14.30 3.62
N GLN A 3 -17.86 -13.71 3.90
CA GLN A 3 -19.09 -13.92 3.15
C GLN A 3 -19.21 -12.98 1.94
N CYS A 4 -18.31 -12.01 1.77
CA CYS A 4 -18.35 -11.13 0.61
C CYS A 4 -17.73 -11.83 -0.61
N PRO A 5 -18.53 -12.23 -1.62
CA PRO A 5 -18.04 -13.00 -2.77
C PRO A 5 -17.17 -12.15 -3.71
N VAL A 6 -17.15 -10.83 -3.53
CA VAL A 6 -16.29 -9.90 -4.28
C VAL A 6 -14.83 -10.09 -3.90
N PHE A 7 -14.55 -10.37 -2.62
CA PHE A 7 -13.17 -10.44 -2.11
C PHE A 7 -12.71 -11.86 -1.83
N TYR A 8 -13.62 -12.78 -1.47
CA TYR A 8 -13.27 -14.13 -1.04
C TYR A 8 -14.12 -15.20 -1.72
N LYS A 9 -13.47 -16.31 -2.05
CA LYS A 9 -14.11 -17.51 -2.60
C LYS A 9 -13.69 -18.74 -1.81
N SER A 10 -14.64 -19.56 -1.36
CA SER A 10 -14.32 -20.87 -0.80
C SER A 10 -13.85 -21.83 -1.91
N ILE A 11 -12.82 -22.63 -1.61
CA ILE A 11 -12.22 -23.57 -2.58
C ILE A 11 -12.24 -25.00 -2.02
N PRO A 12 -12.49 -26.03 -2.86
CA PRO A 12 -12.72 -27.40 -2.40
C PRO A 12 -11.44 -28.20 -2.07
N GLY A 13 -10.25 -27.60 -2.17
CA GLY A 13 -9.00 -28.32 -1.95
C GLY A 13 -7.83 -27.41 -1.62
N HIS A 14 -6.69 -28.04 -1.32
CA HIS A 14 -5.45 -27.34 -0.97
C HIS A 14 -4.63 -27.04 -2.24
N PRO A 15 -4.53 -25.78 -2.68
CA PRO A 15 -3.80 -25.41 -3.90
C PRO A 15 -2.27 -25.55 -3.74
N GLU A 16 -1.78 -25.73 -2.51
CA GLU A 16 -0.38 -25.69 -2.14
C GLU A 16 0.51 -26.64 -2.94
N ILE A 17 0.08 -27.89 -3.18
CA ILE A 17 0.91 -28.87 -3.93
C ILE A 17 1.20 -28.37 -5.34
N LYS A 18 0.15 -27.88 -6.02
CA LYS A 18 0.26 -27.34 -7.39
C LYS A 18 1.11 -26.06 -7.40
N LEU A 19 0.86 -25.18 -6.44
CA LEU A 19 1.63 -23.94 -6.30
C LEU A 19 3.12 -24.21 -6.08
N LYS A 20 3.48 -25.04 -5.10
CA LYS A 20 4.89 -25.38 -4.80
C LYS A 20 5.60 -25.98 -6.01
N ARG A 21 4.91 -26.83 -6.76
CA ARG A 21 5.45 -27.39 -8.01
C ARG A 21 5.72 -26.27 -9.03
N SER A 22 4.75 -25.38 -9.24
CA SER A 22 4.91 -24.23 -10.15
C SER A 22 6.07 -23.33 -9.73
N ILE A 23 6.15 -22.95 -8.45
CA ILE A 23 7.23 -22.13 -7.90
C ILE A 23 8.58 -22.81 -8.14
N LYS A 24 8.70 -24.09 -7.80
CA LYS A 24 9.95 -24.84 -7.99
C LYS A 24 10.36 -24.90 -9.46
N THR A 25 9.42 -25.15 -10.38
CA THR A 25 9.71 -25.18 -11.82
C THR A 25 10.22 -23.83 -12.30
N THR A 26 9.51 -22.74 -12.02
CA THR A 26 9.93 -21.39 -12.41
C THR A 26 11.29 -21.02 -11.81
N ASN A 27 11.51 -21.32 -10.52
CA ASN A 27 12.77 -21.03 -9.85
C ASN A 27 13.96 -21.84 -10.43
N LEU A 28 13.73 -23.08 -10.88
CA LEU A 28 14.76 -23.89 -11.53
C LEU A 28 15.16 -23.29 -12.88
N GLU A 29 14.18 -22.88 -13.69
CA GLU A 29 14.43 -22.25 -15.01
C GLU A 29 15.28 -20.99 -14.86
N VAL A 30 14.96 -20.12 -13.89
CA VAL A 30 15.73 -18.88 -13.69
C VAL A 30 17.09 -19.11 -13.03
N LEU A 31 17.26 -20.19 -12.26
CA LEU A 31 18.57 -20.63 -11.74
C LEU A 31 19.46 -21.10 -12.89
N GLU A 32 18.93 -21.92 -13.80
CA GLU A 32 19.65 -22.42 -14.99
C GLU A 32 20.03 -21.28 -15.95
N ALA A 33 19.17 -20.26 -16.06
CA ALA A 33 19.44 -19.03 -16.80
C ALA A 33 20.43 -18.06 -16.10
N GLY A 34 20.84 -18.35 -14.86
CA GLY A 34 21.78 -17.51 -14.10
C GLY A 34 21.18 -16.20 -13.58
N VAL A 35 19.85 -16.05 -13.57
CA VAL A 35 19.14 -14.86 -13.06
C VAL A 35 19.18 -14.81 -11.53
N ILE A 36 19.14 -15.98 -10.89
CA ILE A 36 19.30 -16.13 -9.44
C ILE A 36 20.42 -17.10 -9.12
N CYS A 37 21.05 -16.93 -7.95
CA CYS A 37 22.06 -17.85 -7.44
C CYS A 37 21.43 -19.03 -6.67
N LYS A 38 22.26 -20.03 -6.36
CA LYS A 38 21.82 -21.21 -5.58
C LYS A 38 21.21 -20.84 -4.22
N LYS A 39 21.76 -19.84 -3.53
CA LYS A 39 21.25 -19.38 -2.22
C LYS A 39 19.84 -18.79 -2.35
N GLU A 40 19.60 -17.99 -3.38
CA GLU A 40 18.28 -17.43 -3.68
C GLU A 40 17.32 -18.54 -4.06
N PHE A 41 17.71 -19.48 -4.92
CA PHE A 41 16.89 -20.64 -5.26
C PHE A 41 16.44 -21.43 -4.02
N ASP A 42 17.37 -21.72 -3.09
CA ASP A 42 17.08 -22.46 -1.88
C ASP A 42 16.15 -21.68 -0.94
N PHE A 43 16.30 -20.36 -0.86
CA PHE A 43 15.40 -19.47 -0.13
C PHE A 43 14.00 -19.43 -0.75
N LEU A 44 13.91 -19.27 -2.07
CA LEU A 44 12.66 -19.12 -2.82
C LEU A 44 11.88 -20.43 -2.98
N THR A 45 12.48 -21.57 -2.64
CA THR A 45 11.90 -22.91 -2.81
C THR A 45 11.82 -23.67 -1.48
N PRO A 46 10.97 -23.22 -0.53
CA PRO A 46 10.91 -23.83 0.80
C PRO A 46 10.43 -25.29 0.74
N VAL A 47 11.18 -26.17 1.40
CA VAL A 47 10.86 -27.61 1.50
C VAL A 47 9.59 -27.83 2.31
N HIS A 48 9.55 -27.25 3.50
CA HIS A 48 8.41 -27.31 4.42
C HIS A 48 7.67 -25.98 4.40
N THR A 49 6.35 -26.08 4.28
CA THR A 49 5.46 -24.93 4.21
C THR A 49 4.23 -25.22 5.06
N ARG A 50 3.57 -24.16 5.52
CA ARG A 50 2.25 -24.25 6.15
C ARG A 50 1.23 -23.49 5.34
N ILE A 51 -0.02 -23.92 5.46
CA ILE A 51 -1.17 -23.20 4.94
C ILE A 51 -1.31 -21.87 5.70
N PRO A 52 -1.43 -20.71 5.00
CA PRO A 52 -1.73 -19.45 5.65
C PRO A 52 -3.05 -19.52 6.43
N ILE A 53 -3.15 -18.77 7.51
CA ILE A 53 -4.37 -18.64 8.32
C ILE A 53 -4.81 -17.19 8.36
N ILE A 54 -6.11 -16.95 8.43
CA ILE A 54 -6.65 -15.59 8.62
C ILE A 54 -6.99 -15.36 10.09
N TYR A 55 -6.64 -14.18 10.60
CA TYR A 55 -7.09 -13.69 11.90
C TYR A 55 -7.55 -12.24 11.76
N GLY A 56 -8.26 -11.73 12.76
CA GLY A 56 -8.75 -10.36 12.77
C GLY A 56 -8.15 -9.56 13.90
N LEU A 57 -7.78 -8.30 13.65
CA LEU A 57 -7.44 -7.32 14.68
C LEU A 57 -8.61 -6.32 14.87
N PRO A 58 -9.13 -6.14 16.09
CA PRO A 58 -10.21 -5.19 16.34
C PRO A 58 -9.69 -3.73 16.26
N LYS A 59 -10.34 -2.88 15.46
CA LYS A 59 -10.05 -1.44 15.40
C LYS A 59 -10.83 -0.68 16.50
N ILE A 60 -10.41 -0.85 17.75
CA ILE A 60 -11.07 -0.29 18.95
C ILE A 60 -11.20 1.24 18.96
N HIS A 61 -10.32 1.95 18.25
CA HIS A 61 -10.37 3.40 18.12
C HIS A 61 -11.51 3.89 17.22
N LYS A 62 -12.11 3.03 16.37
CA LYS A 62 -13.24 3.39 15.52
C LYS A 62 -14.59 3.21 16.23
N ASP A 63 -14.72 2.12 16.99
CA ASP A 63 -15.89 1.84 17.83
C ASP A 63 -15.46 0.93 18.98
N ALA A 64 -15.57 1.42 20.22
CA ALA A 64 -15.17 0.67 21.41
C ALA A 64 -16.17 -0.45 21.77
N SER A 65 -17.43 -0.34 21.33
CA SER A 65 -18.52 -1.27 21.65
C SER A 65 -18.63 -2.41 20.64
N ASN A 66 -18.38 -2.13 19.36
CA ASN A 66 -18.42 -3.11 18.27
C ASN A 66 -17.33 -2.80 17.24
N PRO A 67 -16.05 -3.01 17.57
CA PRO A 67 -14.94 -2.59 16.72
C PRO A 67 -14.96 -3.34 15.38
N PRO A 68 -14.82 -2.63 14.25
CA PRO A 68 -14.64 -3.29 12.98
C PRO A 68 -13.35 -4.12 12.99
N MET A 69 -13.42 -5.31 12.39
CA MET A 69 -12.27 -6.23 12.33
C MET A 69 -11.41 -5.95 11.10
N LEU A 70 -10.09 -5.86 11.29
CA LEU A 70 -9.09 -5.82 10.24
C LEU A 70 -8.61 -7.25 9.93
N PRO A 71 -8.95 -7.84 8.77
CA PRO A 71 -8.44 -9.16 8.38
C PRO A 71 -6.95 -9.10 8.10
N ILE A 72 -6.21 -10.08 8.61
CA ILE A 72 -4.82 -10.32 8.25
C ILE A 72 -4.64 -11.80 7.92
N VAL A 73 -4.06 -12.07 6.76
CA VAL A 73 -3.63 -13.41 6.36
C VAL A 73 -2.18 -13.59 6.79
N SER A 74 -1.93 -14.45 7.77
CA SER A 74 -0.57 -14.79 8.19
C SER A 74 0.10 -15.65 7.11
N THR A 75 0.91 -15.02 6.26
CA THR A 75 1.68 -15.72 5.23
C THR A 75 3.00 -16.33 5.75
N ILE A 76 3.40 -16.04 6.99
CA ILE A 76 4.62 -16.60 7.60
C ILE A 76 4.63 -18.13 7.43
N GLY A 77 5.75 -18.72 7.02
CA GLY A 77 5.93 -20.14 6.76
C GLY A 77 5.21 -20.68 5.52
N SER A 78 4.55 -19.85 4.72
CA SER A 78 3.82 -20.29 3.53
C SER A 78 4.71 -20.43 2.30
N ALA A 79 4.20 -21.09 1.27
CA ALA A 79 4.89 -21.22 -0.01
C ALA A 79 5.18 -19.86 -0.71
N ILE A 80 4.39 -18.82 -0.41
CA ILE A 80 4.52 -17.49 -1.04
C ILE A 80 5.36 -16.50 -0.21
N GLU A 81 5.66 -16.81 1.06
CA GLU A 81 6.40 -15.88 1.92
C GLU A 81 7.79 -15.52 1.36
N PRO A 82 8.63 -16.49 0.92
CA PRO A 82 9.95 -16.15 0.40
C PRO A 82 9.87 -15.29 -0.86
N LEU A 83 8.92 -15.57 -1.76
CA LEU A 83 8.68 -14.76 -2.95
C LEU A 83 8.29 -13.33 -2.58
N SER A 84 7.40 -13.18 -1.60
CA SER A 84 6.95 -11.87 -1.12
C SER A 84 8.10 -11.08 -0.51
N LYS A 85 8.94 -11.72 0.32
CA LYS A 85 10.15 -11.09 0.87
C LYS A 85 11.15 -10.70 -0.21
N TYR A 86 11.35 -11.58 -1.19
CA TYR A 86 12.24 -11.32 -2.32
C TYR A 86 11.80 -10.10 -3.10
N VAL A 87 10.54 -10.04 -3.55
CA VAL A 87 9.97 -8.88 -4.24
C VAL A 87 10.14 -7.60 -3.41
N ASP A 88 9.83 -7.65 -2.13
CA ASP A 88 9.90 -6.52 -1.21
C ASP A 88 11.31 -5.91 -1.11
N THR A 89 12.38 -6.71 -1.25
CA THR A 89 13.75 -6.17 -1.27
C THR A 89 14.00 -5.19 -2.41
N PHE A 90 13.32 -5.37 -3.55
CA PHE A 90 13.42 -4.47 -4.69
C PHE A 90 12.48 -3.28 -4.57
N LEU A 91 11.29 -3.45 -4.00
CA LEU A 91 10.28 -2.40 -3.94
C LEU A 91 10.52 -1.39 -2.81
N LYS A 92 11.01 -1.83 -1.65
CA LYS A 92 11.26 -0.96 -0.48
C LYS A 92 12.11 0.28 -0.79
N PRO A 93 13.26 0.17 -1.48
CA PRO A 93 14.04 1.35 -1.86
C PRO A 93 13.26 2.33 -2.73
N MET A 94 12.39 1.85 -3.62
CA MET A 94 11.59 2.71 -4.50
C MET A 94 10.52 3.48 -3.73
N VAL A 95 9.88 2.84 -2.75
CA VAL A 95 8.90 3.48 -1.88
C VAL A 95 9.53 4.67 -1.15
N ALA A 96 10.75 4.52 -0.65
CA ALA A 96 11.46 5.59 0.04
C ALA A 96 11.85 6.76 -0.87
N LEU A 97 11.79 6.59 -2.20
CA LEU A 97 12.05 7.64 -3.19
C LEU A 97 10.79 8.37 -3.63
N LEU A 98 9.59 7.94 -3.22
CA LEU A 98 8.36 8.65 -3.55
C LEU A 98 8.36 10.05 -2.90
N PRO A 99 7.97 11.12 -3.62
CA PRO A 99 7.98 12.48 -3.04
C PRO A 99 7.06 12.65 -1.83
N SER A 100 5.97 11.88 -1.78
CA SER A 100 5.00 11.87 -0.68
C SER A 100 5.50 11.11 0.54
N TYR A 101 6.51 10.24 0.41
CA TYR A 101 6.88 9.26 1.43
C TYR A 101 7.17 9.88 2.81
N ILE A 102 6.49 9.32 3.82
CA ILE A 102 6.78 9.48 5.23
C ILE A 102 7.13 8.12 5.82
N ARG A 103 8.14 8.08 6.70
CA ARG A 103 8.62 6.84 7.33
C ARG A 103 7.93 6.57 8.66
N ASP A 104 7.73 7.62 9.44
CA ASP A 104 7.17 7.62 10.77
C ASP A 104 6.81 9.07 11.16
N THR A 105 6.16 9.24 12.31
CA THR A 105 5.78 10.53 12.88
C THR A 105 6.97 11.50 13.03
N GLY A 106 8.16 11.00 13.37
CA GLY A 106 9.37 11.83 13.51
C GLY A 106 9.87 12.37 12.17
N HIS A 107 9.87 11.54 11.12
CA HIS A 107 10.18 11.97 9.76
C HIS A 107 9.18 13.02 9.27
N PHE A 108 7.88 12.82 9.55
CA PHE A 108 6.85 13.79 9.23
C PHE A 108 7.08 15.14 9.92
N ILE A 109 7.28 15.14 11.24
CA ILE A 109 7.60 16.35 12.02
C ILE A 109 8.76 17.12 11.39
N SER A 110 9.84 16.42 11.05
CA SER A 110 11.02 17.01 10.44
C SER A 110 10.75 17.62 9.06
N LYS A 111 9.80 17.05 8.29
CA LYS A 111 9.44 17.51 6.94
C LYS A 111 8.59 18.79 6.97
N ILE A 112 7.78 18.97 8.02
CA ILE A 112 6.89 20.13 8.16
C ILE A 112 7.45 21.22 9.07
N GLU A 113 8.55 20.96 9.77
CA GLU A 113 9.22 21.94 10.62
C GLU A 113 9.65 23.18 9.81
N GLY A 114 9.31 24.36 10.32
CA GLY A 114 9.63 25.64 9.66
C GLY A 114 8.76 25.99 8.45
N LEU A 115 7.79 25.15 8.07
CA LEU A 115 6.82 25.51 7.05
C LEU A 115 6.00 26.72 7.49
N GLN A 116 5.94 27.71 6.60
CA GLN A 116 5.05 28.85 6.76
C GLN A 116 3.62 28.40 6.48
N TYR A 117 2.71 28.75 7.37
CA TYR A 117 1.29 28.44 7.24
C TYR A 117 0.45 29.66 7.59
N ARG A 118 -0.55 29.97 6.75
CA ARG A 118 -1.43 31.13 6.93
C ARG A 118 -2.84 30.65 7.23
N PRO A 119 -3.29 30.65 8.51
CA PRO A 119 -4.63 30.20 8.85
C PRO A 119 -5.73 31.02 8.16
N ASP A 120 -5.45 32.31 7.86
CA ASP A 120 -6.34 33.18 7.10
C ASP A 120 -6.22 32.91 5.58
N GLY A 121 -6.79 31.79 5.13
CA GLY A 121 -6.91 31.44 3.71
C GLY A 121 -6.22 30.15 3.27
N GLU A 122 -5.58 29.43 4.20
CA GLU A 122 -5.08 28.08 3.96
C GLU A 122 -5.72 27.08 4.93
N TYR A 123 -5.82 25.81 4.51
CA TYR A 123 -6.35 24.74 5.34
C TYR A 123 -5.28 23.69 5.60
N LEU A 124 -5.25 23.19 6.84
CA LEU A 124 -4.61 21.92 7.13
C LEU A 124 -5.57 20.82 6.71
N VAL A 125 -5.11 19.88 5.90
CA VAL A 125 -5.96 18.84 5.35
C VAL A 125 -5.36 17.48 5.65
N THR A 126 -6.22 16.57 6.08
CA THR A 126 -5.91 15.15 6.22
C THR A 126 -6.89 14.33 5.40
N MET A 127 -6.39 13.27 4.78
CA MET A 127 -7.20 12.31 4.05
C MET A 127 -6.80 10.89 4.47
N ASP A 128 -7.76 9.97 4.47
CA ASP A 128 -7.53 8.53 4.67
C ASP A 128 -8.02 7.77 3.44
N LEU A 129 -7.23 6.81 2.97
CA LEU A 129 -7.58 5.92 1.86
C LEU A 129 -8.38 4.71 2.36
N GLU A 130 -9.68 4.70 2.05
CA GLU A 130 -10.57 3.68 2.56
C GLU A 130 -10.22 2.29 2.03
N SER A 131 -9.89 1.38 2.95
CA SER A 131 -9.67 -0.04 2.66
C SER A 131 -8.65 -0.27 1.52
N LEU A 132 -7.58 0.53 1.51
CA LEU A 132 -6.56 0.61 0.45
C LEU A 132 -6.17 -0.77 -0.12
N TYR A 133 -5.62 -1.65 0.71
CA TYR A 133 -5.14 -2.96 0.26
C TYR A 133 -6.21 -3.81 -0.43
N THR A 134 -7.43 -3.83 0.09
CA THR A 134 -8.52 -4.64 -0.49
C THR A 134 -9.04 -4.11 -1.82
N ASN A 135 -8.86 -2.82 -2.07
CA ASN A 135 -9.39 -2.18 -3.27
C ASN A 135 -8.41 -2.19 -4.45
N ILE A 136 -7.09 -2.27 -4.20
CA ILE A 136 -6.07 -2.34 -5.25
C ILE A 136 -6.25 -3.59 -6.14
N PRO A 137 -6.52 -3.45 -7.45
CA PRO A 137 -6.58 -4.58 -8.36
C PRO A 137 -5.21 -5.20 -8.57
N GLN A 138 -5.13 -6.53 -8.54
CA GLN A 138 -3.84 -7.25 -8.58
C GLN A 138 -3.09 -7.02 -9.90
N GLN A 139 -3.79 -6.99 -11.03
CA GLN A 139 -3.15 -6.76 -12.33
C GLN A 139 -2.60 -5.33 -12.44
N GLU A 140 -3.40 -4.33 -12.07
CA GLU A 140 -2.95 -2.93 -12.08
C GLU A 140 -1.77 -2.71 -11.12
N ALA A 141 -1.75 -3.39 -9.97
CA ALA A 141 -0.61 -3.38 -9.06
C ALA A 141 0.68 -3.92 -9.71
N ILE A 142 0.58 -5.00 -10.48
CA ILE A 142 1.72 -5.56 -11.24
C ILE A 142 2.19 -4.57 -12.29
N ASP A 143 1.26 -3.94 -13.01
CA ASP A 143 1.59 -2.98 -14.07
C ASP A 143 2.29 -1.73 -13.49
N VAL A 144 1.82 -1.23 -12.35
CA VAL A 144 2.49 -0.12 -11.64
C VAL A 144 3.86 -0.53 -11.14
N VAL A 145 4.00 -1.71 -10.54
CA VAL A 145 5.32 -2.19 -10.08
C VAL A 145 6.28 -2.35 -11.26
N ALA A 146 5.81 -2.86 -12.40
CA ALA A 146 6.59 -2.95 -13.63
C ALA A 146 7.04 -1.57 -14.11
N LEU A 147 6.17 -0.56 -14.07
CA LEU A 147 6.52 0.82 -14.40
C LEU A 147 7.68 1.33 -13.53
N TYR A 148 7.62 1.14 -12.21
CA TYR A 148 8.68 1.60 -11.31
C TYR A 148 9.99 0.82 -11.48
N LEU A 149 9.92 -0.51 -11.64
CA LEU A 149 11.12 -1.32 -11.86
C LEU A 149 11.82 -0.94 -13.18
N ASN A 150 11.07 -0.72 -14.27
CA ASN A 150 11.61 -0.32 -15.56
C ASN A 150 12.35 1.03 -15.52
N ARG A 151 11.98 1.95 -14.62
CA ARG A 151 12.69 3.23 -14.43
C ARG A 151 14.14 3.05 -13.97
N ARG A 152 14.53 1.86 -13.47
CA ARG A 152 15.90 1.56 -13.04
C ARG A 152 16.83 1.14 -14.18
N GLY A 153 16.29 0.93 -15.38
CA GLY A 153 17.01 0.44 -16.55
C GLY A 153 16.81 -1.07 -16.77
N ASP A 154 17.65 -1.65 -17.62
CA ASP A 154 17.56 -3.06 -18.00
C ASP A 154 18.03 -3.95 -16.83
N ASP A 155 17.07 -4.49 -16.08
CA ASP A 155 17.30 -5.49 -15.04
C ASP A 155 16.94 -6.89 -15.57
N PRO A 156 17.90 -7.81 -15.74
CA PRO A 156 17.62 -9.16 -16.22
C PRO A 156 16.72 -9.96 -15.26
N ALA A 157 16.60 -9.55 -14.00
CA ALA A 157 15.71 -10.15 -13.01
C ALA A 157 14.29 -9.58 -13.05
N LEU A 158 14.02 -8.50 -13.80
CA LEU A 158 12.72 -7.82 -13.87
C LEU A 158 11.56 -8.80 -14.07
N SER A 159 11.63 -9.61 -15.13
CA SER A 159 10.57 -10.57 -15.47
C SER A 159 10.34 -11.57 -14.35
N PHE A 160 11.41 -12.00 -13.67
CA PHE A 160 11.31 -12.92 -12.54
C PHE A 160 10.71 -12.25 -11.29
N ILE A 161 11.08 -11.00 -11.00
CA ILE A 161 10.50 -10.21 -9.90
C ILE A 161 9.00 -10.03 -10.11
N LEU A 162 8.56 -9.67 -11.33
CA LEU A 162 7.14 -9.54 -11.67
C LEU A 162 6.42 -10.89 -11.59
N LYS A 163 7.07 -11.98 -11.99
CA LYS A 163 6.50 -13.33 -11.85
C LYS A 163 6.33 -13.74 -10.38
N CYS A 164 7.28 -13.39 -9.53
CA CYS A 164 7.18 -13.58 -8.09
C CYS A 164 6.01 -12.77 -7.52
N LEU A 165 5.88 -11.50 -7.91
CA LEU A 165 4.79 -10.64 -7.47
C LEU A 165 3.42 -11.18 -7.92
N GLU A 166 3.28 -11.56 -9.19
CA GLU A 166 2.07 -12.20 -9.72
C GLU A 166 1.70 -13.44 -8.89
N THR A 167 2.69 -14.30 -8.62
CA THR A 167 2.49 -15.50 -7.81
C THR A 167 1.99 -15.16 -6.40
N VAL A 168 2.57 -14.16 -5.76
CA VAL A 168 2.16 -13.69 -4.42
C VAL A 168 0.75 -13.11 -4.46
N LEU A 169 0.41 -12.27 -5.44
CA LEU A 169 -0.87 -11.58 -5.51
C LEU A 169 -2.03 -12.52 -5.87
N PHE A 170 -1.82 -13.50 -6.75
CA PHE A 170 -2.88 -14.38 -7.25
C PHE A 170 -3.01 -15.72 -6.52
N ASN A 171 -2.16 -16.00 -5.51
CA ASN A 171 -2.22 -17.24 -4.73
C ASN A 171 -2.42 -16.97 -3.22
N ASN A 172 -3.24 -15.99 -2.89
CA ASN A 172 -3.58 -15.62 -1.51
C ASN A 172 -4.67 -16.51 -0.93
N TYR A 173 -4.36 -17.80 -0.74
CA TYR A 173 -5.25 -18.75 -0.08
C TYR A 173 -4.95 -18.86 1.41
N PHE A 174 -5.97 -19.21 2.18
CA PHE A 174 -5.85 -19.41 3.63
C PHE A 174 -6.90 -20.38 4.16
N ASP A 175 -6.61 -21.00 5.30
CA ASP A 175 -7.57 -21.75 6.10
C ASP A 175 -8.31 -20.82 7.08
N PHE A 176 -9.60 -21.05 7.22
CA PHE A 176 -10.41 -20.51 8.29
C PHE A 176 -11.39 -21.59 8.79
N ASN A 177 -11.20 -22.03 10.03
CA ASN A 177 -12.01 -23.08 10.67
C ASN A 177 -12.11 -24.37 9.81
N GLY A 178 -10.99 -24.83 9.27
CA GLY A 178 -10.92 -26.06 8.48
C GLY A 178 -11.51 -25.94 7.08
N LYS A 179 -11.83 -24.73 6.63
CA LYS A 179 -12.30 -24.43 5.28
C LYS A 179 -11.28 -23.56 4.56
N MET A 180 -10.98 -23.93 3.33
CA MET A 180 -10.08 -23.18 2.47
C MET A 180 -10.81 -22.04 1.76
N TYR A 181 -10.15 -20.89 1.72
CA TYR A 181 -10.58 -19.69 1.02
C TYR A 181 -9.46 -19.17 0.13
N HIS A 182 -9.85 -18.43 -0.91
CA HIS A 182 -8.96 -17.67 -1.77
C HIS A 182 -9.42 -16.20 -1.75
N GLN A 183 -8.49 -15.29 -1.45
CA GLN A 183 -8.70 -13.87 -1.68
C GLN A 183 -8.53 -13.57 -3.18
N ILE A 184 -9.62 -13.19 -3.84
CA ILE A 184 -9.68 -13.01 -5.30
C ILE A 184 -9.57 -11.56 -5.76
N LYS A 185 -9.59 -10.60 -4.83
CA LYS A 185 -9.39 -9.17 -5.09
C LYS A 185 -8.57 -8.55 -3.96
N GLY A 186 -7.76 -7.55 -4.32
CA GLY A 186 -6.92 -6.82 -3.38
C GLY A 186 -5.53 -7.43 -3.23
N VAL A 187 -4.67 -6.65 -2.60
CA VAL A 187 -3.38 -7.09 -2.08
C VAL A 187 -3.60 -7.69 -0.70
N SER A 188 -3.05 -8.88 -0.43
CA SER A 188 -3.26 -9.54 0.86
C SER A 188 -2.52 -8.84 1.99
N MET A 189 -3.29 -8.36 2.97
CA MET A 189 -2.75 -7.82 4.21
C MET A 189 -2.06 -8.95 4.97
N GLY A 190 -0.72 -8.89 5.05
CA GLY A 190 0.12 -9.91 5.67
C GLY A 190 1.18 -10.53 4.75
N ALA A 191 1.17 -10.21 3.45
CA ALA A 191 2.32 -10.44 2.58
C ALA A 191 3.41 -9.37 2.85
N ALA A 192 4.68 -9.76 2.84
CA ALA A 192 5.81 -8.87 3.14
C ALA A 192 5.89 -7.68 2.17
N CYS A 193 5.66 -7.91 0.87
CA CYS A 193 5.67 -6.85 -0.16
C CYS A 193 4.38 -6.01 -0.21
N ALA A 194 3.33 -6.38 0.52
CA ALA A 194 2.03 -5.69 0.41
C ALA A 194 2.13 -4.18 0.69
N PRO A 195 2.81 -3.71 1.76
CA PRO A 195 2.92 -2.28 2.01
C PRO A 195 3.65 -1.54 0.90
N SER A 196 4.68 -2.15 0.31
CA SER A 196 5.40 -1.52 -0.79
C SER A 196 4.59 -1.45 -2.07
N VAL A 197 3.85 -2.52 -2.39
CA VAL A 197 2.92 -2.52 -3.54
C VAL A 197 1.86 -1.43 -3.37
N ALA A 198 1.26 -1.30 -2.18
CA ALA A 198 0.26 -0.27 -1.91
C ALA A 198 0.84 1.14 -2.03
N ASN A 199 2.03 1.38 -1.48
CA ASN A 199 2.69 2.68 -1.59
C ASN A 199 3.02 3.07 -3.03
N LEU A 200 3.51 2.12 -3.85
CA LEU A 200 3.82 2.37 -5.26
C LEU A 200 2.54 2.59 -6.09
N TYR A 201 1.47 1.84 -5.81
CA TYR A 201 0.18 2.04 -6.48
C TYR A 201 -0.35 3.46 -6.27
N VAL A 202 -0.39 3.93 -5.01
CA VAL A 202 -0.79 5.30 -4.70
C VAL A 202 0.25 6.31 -5.20
N GLY A 203 1.55 5.97 -5.18
CA GLY A 203 2.60 6.79 -5.76
C GLY A 203 2.40 7.09 -7.25
N ALA A 204 1.98 6.10 -8.03
CA ALA A 204 1.68 6.30 -9.44
C ALA A 204 0.45 7.20 -9.66
N PHE A 205 -0.55 7.11 -8.78
CA PHE A 205 -1.68 8.04 -8.75
C PHE A 205 -1.22 9.46 -8.43
N GLU A 206 -0.38 9.63 -7.42
CA GLU A 206 0.17 10.93 -6.99
C GLU A 206 1.03 11.57 -8.08
N ASP A 207 1.89 10.81 -8.75
CA ASP A 207 2.69 11.27 -9.90
C ASP A 207 1.80 11.95 -10.96
N LYS A 208 0.59 11.42 -11.19
CA LYS A 208 -0.34 11.88 -12.24
C LYS A 208 -1.22 13.05 -11.81
N PHE A 209 -1.70 13.06 -10.56
CA PHE A 209 -2.77 13.96 -10.12
C PHE A 209 -2.35 14.97 -9.05
N ILE A 210 -1.24 14.72 -8.35
CA ILE A 210 -0.73 15.60 -7.29
C ILE A 210 0.54 16.32 -7.75
N TYR A 211 1.52 15.58 -8.27
CA TYR A 211 2.83 16.13 -8.65
C TYR A 211 2.93 16.58 -10.12
N ASN A 212 1.89 16.33 -10.91
CA ASN A 212 1.83 16.77 -12.30
C ASN A 212 1.44 18.26 -12.37
N LYS A 213 2.32 19.10 -12.91
CA LYS A 213 2.07 20.54 -13.12
C LYS A 213 0.87 20.86 -14.00
N MET A 214 0.40 19.90 -14.79
CA MET A 214 -0.80 20.05 -15.62
C MET A 214 -2.09 19.63 -14.89
N ALA A 215 -2.01 19.10 -13.66
CA ALA A 215 -3.18 18.77 -12.87
C ALA A 215 -3.93 20.05 -12.46
N PRO A 216 -5.28 20.06 -12.46
CA PRO A 216 -6.07 21.28 -12.26
C PRO A 216 -5.80 22.05 -10.96
N PHE A 217 -5.38 21.33 -9.90
CA PHE A 217 -5.21 21.85 -8.55
C PHE A 217 -3.76 21.81 -8.06
N TYR A 218 -2.79 21.63 -8.97
CA TYR A 218 -1.37 21.47 -8.63
C TYR A 218 -0.84 22.62 -7.74
N GLU A 219 -1.16 23.86 -8.09
CA GLU A 219 -0.69 25.05 -7.35
C GLU A 219 -1.34 25.22 -5.97
N ASN A 220 -2.48 24.55 -5.72
CA ASN A 220 -3.21 24.63 -4.46
C ASN A 220 -2.68 23.66 -3.40
N VAL A 221 -1.93 22.63 -3.79
CA VAL A 221 -1.45 21.59 -2.87
C VAL A 221 -0.01 21.86 -2.45
N GLN A 222 0.20 22.10 -1.16
CA GLN A 222 1.54 22.27 -0.57
C GLN A 222 1.86 21.17 0.45
N ALA A 223 3.14 20.80 0.55
CA ALA A 223 3.67 19.90 1.57
C ALA A 223 2.99 18.52 1.64
N TYR A 224 2.51 18.04 0.48
CA TYR A 224 1.84 16.75 0.37
C TYR A 224 2.73 15.60 0.85
N SER A 225 2.23 14.86 1.84
CA SER A 225 2.94 13.84 2.58
C SER A 225 2.00 12.68 2.89
N ARG A 226 2.49 11.44 2.78
CA ARG A 226 1.69 10.24 2.97
C ARG A 226 2.45 9.18 3.74
N PHE A 227 1.78 8.64 4.76
CA PHE A 227 2.18 7.43 5.47
C PHE A 227 1.18 6.32 5.13
N ILE A 228 1.54 5.46 4.16
CA ILE A 228 0.67 4.38 3.67
C ILE A 228 -0.68 4.91 3.17
N ASP A 229 -1.74 4.84 3.99
CA ASP A 229 -3.12 5.27 3.74
C ASP A 229 -3.44 6.67 4.28
N ASP A 230 -2.68 7.16 5.27
CA ASP A 230 -2.85 8.49 5.85
C ASP A 230 -2.12 9.56 5.02
N VAL A 231 -2.84 10.59 4.60
CA VAL A 231 -2.32 11.72 3.82
C VAL A 231 -2.47 13.03 4.61
N PHE A 232 -1.45 13.88 4.52
CA PHE A 232 -1.45 15.26 4.99
C PHE A 232 -1.02 16.20 3.87
N PHE A 233 -1.67 17.37 3.78
CA PHE A 233 -1.19 18.48 2.97
C PHE A 233 -1.76 19.82 3.46
N ILE A 234 -1.18 20.91 2.99
CA ILE A 234 -1.71 22.27 3.16
C ILE A 234 -2.43 22.66 1.87
N TRP A 235 -3.67 23.11 1.99
CA TRP A 235 -4.45 23.62 0.87
C TRP A 235 -4.38 25.14 0.79
N LYS A 236 -4.05 25.66 -0.40
CA LYS A 236 -4.01 27.08 -0.74
C LYS A 236 -5.14 27.44 -1.69
N GLY A 237 -6.33 27.67 -1.16
CA GLY A 237 -7.51 27.98 -1.95
C GLY A 237 -8.74 28.09 -1.07
N SER A 238 -9.88 28.39 -1.68
CA SER A 238 -11.14 28.38 -0.94
C SER A 238 -11.55 26.96 -0.53
N GLU A 239 -12.44 26.88 0.46
CA GLU A 239 -13.09 25.63 0.85
C GLU A 239 -13.82 24.97 -0.33
N ASP A 240 -14.54 25.75 -1.15
CA ASP A 240 -15.24 25.22 -2.32
C ASP A 240 -14.27 24.52 -3.29
N GLN A 241 -13.11 25.14 -3.57
CA GLN A 241 -12.10 24.53 -4.43
C GLN A 241 -11.49 23.27 -3.79
N LEU A 242 -11.35 23.22 -2.46
CA LEU A 242 -10.88 22.03 -1.74
C LEU A 242 -11.87 20.88 -1.91
N LEU A 243 -13.17 21.15 -1.77
CA LEU A 243 -14.23 20.16 -1.92
C LEU A 243 -14.38 19.69 -3.38
N GLU A 244 -14.16 20.58 -4.35
CA GLU A 244 -14.04 20.24 -5.77
C GLU A 244 -12.85 19.33 -6.03
N PHE A 245 -11.66 19.67 -5.50
CA PHE A 245 -10.46 18.84 -5.58
C PHE A 245 -10.67 17.45 -4.99
N TYR A 246 -11.24 17.38 -3.79
CA TYR A 246 -11.60 16.13 -3.13
C TYR A 246 -12.55 15.28 -3.98
N SER A 247 -13.59 15.90 -4.54
CA SER A 247 -14.54 15.23 -5.42
C SER A 247 -13.87 14.71 -6.70
N TRP A 248 -12.97 15.52 -7.28
CA TRP A 248 -12.20 15.18 -8.47
C TRP A 248 -11.21 14.02 -8.23
N LEU A 249 -10.46 14.01 -7.13
CA LEU A 249 -9.57 12.90 -6.78
C LEU A 249 -10.33 11.57 -6.70
N ASN A 250 -11.51 11.59 -6.09
CA ASN A 250 -12.38 10.42 -5.96
C ASN A 250 -13.04 9.97 -7.29
N LEU A 251 -12.86 10.71 -8.38
CA LEU A 251 -13.27 10.32 -9.73
C LEU A 251 -12.10 9.85 -10.60
N CYS A 252 -10.86 10.13 -10.19
CA CYS A 252 -9.66 9.86 -10.98
C CYS A 252 -9.29 8.38 -11.02
N ASP A 253 -9.58 7.64 -9.96
CA ASP A 253 -9.37 6.20 -9.87
C ASP A 253 -10.55 5.57 -9.11
N SER A 254 -11.23 4.60 -9.73
CA SER A 254 -12.41 3.96 -9.13
C SER A 254 -12.06 2.98 -8.00
N ASN A 255 -10.78 2.64 -7.83
CA ASN A 255 -10.28 1.77 -6.77
C ASN A 255 -9.75 2.54 -5.56
N LEU A 256 -9.48 3.85 -5.69
CA LEU A 256 -9.02 4.69 -4.59
C LEU A 256 -10.15 5.61 -4.12
N ARG A 257 -10.51 5.46 -2.84
CA ARG A 257 -11.51 6.30 -2.19
C ARG A 257 -10.84 7.06 -1.06
N PHE A 258 -10.88 8.38 -1.15
CA PHE A 258 -10.36 9.26 -0.11
C PHE A 258 -11.49 9.70 0.78
N THR A 259 -11.24 9.80 2.08
CA THR A 259 -12.00 10.66 3.00
C THR A 259 -11.29 12.00 3.16
N ILE A 260 -11.95 12.99 3.75
CA ILE A 260 -11.33 14.28 4.02
C ILE A 260 -11.74 14.80 5.39
N LYS A 261 -10.77 15.37 6.11
CA LYS A 261 -10.96 16.25 7.26
C LYS A 261 -10.04 17.46 7.09
N TYR A 262 -10.53 18.64 7.41
CA TYR A 262 -9.75 19.85 7.30
C TYR A 262 -10.17 20.88 8.33
N ASP A 263 -9.23 21.75 8.69
CA ASP A 263 -9.44 22.85 9.63
C ASP A 263 -8.37 23.93 9.41
N HIS A 264 -8.63 25.16 9.87
CA HIS A 264 -7.67 26.27 9.78
C HIS A 264 -6.64 26.27 10.91
N HIS A 265 -6.87 25.52 11.98
CA HIS A 265 -6.13 25.68 13.23
C HIS A 265 -5.62 24.37 13.78
N LEU A 266 -6.34 23.26 13.57
CA LEU A 266 -6.02 21.98 14.18
C LEU A 266 -6.46 20.79 13.34
N VAL A 267 -5.51 19.91 13.01
CA VAL A 267 -5.80 18.57 12.50
C VAL A 267 -5.01 17.51 13.24
N GLU A 268 -5.54 16.29 13.23
CA GLU A 268 -4.86 15.09 13.71
C GLU A 268 -4.25 14.35 12.53
N PHE A 269 -2.96 14.05 12.59
CA PHE A 269 -2.29 13.23 11.59
C PHE A 269 -1.33 12.26 12.27
N LEU A 270 -1.48 10.95 12.01
CA LEU A 270 -0.81 9.89 12.75
C LEU A 270 -1.11 10.03 14.26
N ASP A 271 -0.07 10.22 15.07
CA ASP A 271 -0.14 10.33 16.53
C ASP A 271 0.11 11.76 17.03
N VAL A 272 -0.08 12.79 16.19
CA VAL A 272 0.17 14.18 16.55
C VAL A 272 -0.97 15.12 16.16
N TYR A 273 -1.14 16.14 17.00
CA TYR A 273 -1.91 17.33 16.69
C TYR A 273 -1.02 18.35 15.99
N ILE A 274 -1.45 18.79 14.81
CA ILE A 274 -0.79 19.85 14.05
C ILE A 274 -1.60 21.12 14.24
N LYS A 275 -0.97 22.15 14.81
CA LYS A 275 -1.62 23.44 15.03
C LYS A 275 -0.76 24.61 14.60
N HIS A 276 -1.43 25.70 14.28
CA HIS A 276 -0.77 26.96 14.01
C HIS A 276 -0.33 27.66 15.31
N TYR A 277 0.91 28.13 15.36
CA TYR A 277 1.42 29.02 16.41
C TYR A 277 2.41 30.04 15.81
N GLN A 278 2.07 31.33 15.90
CA GLN A 278 2.94 32.44 15.46
C GLN A 278 3.49 32.31 14.01
N GLY A 279 2.64 31.93 13.05
CA GLY A 279 3.00 31.80 11.63
C GLY A 279 3.64 30.46 11.23
N HIS A 280 3.87 29.57 12.20
CA HIS A 280 4.48 28.26 11.99
C HIS A 280 3.54 27.13 12.42
N LEU A 281 3.84 25.93 11.93
CA LEU A 281 3.22 24.70 12.42
C LEU A 281 3.95 24.21 13.67
N LEU A 282 3.16 23.92 14.71
CA LEU A 282 3.60 23.34 15.96
C LEU A 282 2.92 21.98 16.14
N MET A 283 3.70 20.98 16.55
CA MET A 283 3.26 19.61 16.72
C MET A 283 3.22 19.26 18.19
N THR A 284 2.11 18.73 18.67
CA THR A 284 1.96 18.24 20.05
C THR A 284 1.48 16.80 20.05
N LEU A 285 2.01 16.02 21.01
CA LEU A 285 1.49 14.70 21.38
C LEU A 285 0.19 14.84 22.19
#